data_AF-M0CT44-F1
#
_entry.id   AF-M0CT44-F1
#
_cell.length_a   1.000
_cell.length_b   1.000
_cell.length_c   1.000
_cell.angle_alpha   90.00
_cell.angle_beta   90.00
_cell.angle_gamma   90.00
#
_symmetry.space_group_name_H-M   'P 1'
#
loop_
_entity.id
_entity.type
_entity.pdbx_description
1 polymer ?
#
loop_
_entity_poly.entity_id
_entity_poly.type
_entity_poly.pdbx_seq_one_letter_code
_entity_poly.pdbx_strand_id
1 'polypeptide(L)'
;MSATNDDAEAHTVQITVDYGGERVARESLELAAHEDERESGDREWVSRSWPTEPAQFVVRARVDDRDRWETLDSDRRQPGRYLHADLDVRENGDAEFWVLALPSSDDQCEGAPVATGTPSGTE
;
A
#
# COMPACT_ATOMS: atom_id res chain seq x y z
N MET A 1 0.47 -2.62 -3.40
CA MET A 1 0.78 -2.42 -1.98
C MET A 1 0.14 -3.55 -1.20
N SER A 2 0.78 -4.02 -0.15
CA SER A 2 0.21 -4.97 0.82
C SER A 2 0.04 -4.28 2.16
N ALA A 3 -0.91 -4.74 2.98
CA ALA A 3 -1.03 -4.30 4.37
C ALA A 3 -1.22 -5.49 5.32
N THR A 4 -0.63 -5.39 6.51
CA THR A 4 -0.71 -6.36 7.62
C THR A 4 -1.04 -5.66 8.93
N ASN A 5 -1.62 -6.41 9.87
CA ASN A 5 -1.86 -5.97 11.23
C ASN A 5 -1.33 -7.01 12.22
N ASP A 6 -0.35 -6.61 13.00
CA ASP A 6 0.22 -7.38 14.10
C ASP A 6 -0.37 -6.97 15.46
N ASP A 7 -1.26 -5.97 15.49
CA ASP A 7 -1.96 -5.54 16.70
C ASP A 7 -3.12 -6.48 17.06
N ALA A 8 -3.36 -6.65 18.36
CA ALA A 8 -4.44 -7.48 18.88
C ALA A 8 -5.84 -6.87 18.65
N GLU A 9 -5.92 -5.60 18.25
CA GLU A 9 -7.17 -4.93 17.88
C GLU A 9 -7.29 -4.79 16.36
N ALA A 10 -8.53 -4.73 15.85
CA ALA A 10 -8.79 -4.46 14.45
C ALA A 10 -8.65 -2.97 14.16
N HIS A 11 -8.11 -2.63 12.99
CA HIS A 11 -7.77 -1.26 12.62
C HIS A 11 -8.31 -0.90 11.25
N THR A 12 -8.79 0.33 11.09
CA THR A 12 -9.07 0.89 9.76
C THR A 12 -7.90 1.76 9.34
N VAL A 13 -7.32 1.50 8.17
CA VAL A 13 -6.23 2.30 7.62
C VAL A 13 -6.75 3.18 6.48
N GLN A 14 -6.51 4.48 6.61
CA GLN A 14 -6.70 5.46 5.55
C GLN A 14 -5.42 5.60 4.72
N ILE A 15 -5.53 5.42 3.40
CA ILE A 15 -4.41 5.50 2.47
C ILE A 15 -4.68 6.58 1.44
N THR A 16 -3.69 7.40 1.14
CA THR A 16 -3.71 8.36 0.04
C THR A 16 -2.48 8.22 -0.82
N VAL A 17 -2.66 8.42 -2.13
CA VAL A 17 -1.56 8.41 -3.09
C VAL A 17 -1.59 9.68 -3.93
N ASP A 18 -0.46 10.38 -3.93
CA ASP A 18 -0.20 11.53 -4.79
C ASP A 18 0.79 11.12 -5.89
N TYR A 19 0.51 11.48 -7.14
CA TYR A 19 1.35 11.23 -8.31
C TYR A 19 1.63 12.55 -9.03
N GLY A 20 2.90 12.91 -9.21
CA GLY A 20 3.27 14.21 -9.80
C GLY A 20 2.74 15.42 -8.99
N GLY A 21 2.49 15.23 -7.70
CA GLY A 21 1.92 16.26 -6.81
C GLY A 21 0.39 16.34 -6.81
N GLU A 22 -0.31 15.56 -7.64
CA GLU A 22 -1.77 15.49 -7.67
C GLU A 22 -2.28 14.24 -6.94
N ARG A 23 -3.36 14.37 -6.17
CA ARG A 23 -3.99 13.21 -5.53
C ARG A 23 -4.72 12.36 -6.55
N VAL A 24 -4.27 11.12 -6.69
CA VAL A 24 -4.80 10.16 -7.67
C VAL A 24 -5.56 9.01 -7.03
N ALA A 25 -5.36 8.74 -5.74
CA ALA A 25 -6.11 7.71 -5.02
C ALA A 25 -6.36 8.05 -3.54
N ARG A 26 -7.48 7.54 -3.03
CA ARG A 26 -7.83 7.50 -1.61
C ARG A 26 -8.55 6.19 -1.33
N GLU A 27 -7.99 5.39 -0.43
CA GLU A 27 -8.51 4.08 -0.06
C GLU A 27 -8.71 4.00 1.46
N SER A 28 -9.63 3.14 1.88
CA SER A 28 -9.84 2.76 3.27
C SER A 28 -9.78 1.25 3.34
N LEU A 29 -8.99 0.72 4.27
CA LEU A 29 -8.72 -0.70 4.41
C LEU A 29 -9.04 -1.17 5.82
N GLU A 30 -9.79 -2.26 5.96
CA GLU A 30 -10.21 -2.80 7.25
C GLU A 30 -9.35 -4.01 7.61
N LEU A 31 -8.34 -3.81 8.46
CA LEU A 31 -7.45 -4.86 8.91
C LEU A 31 -8.01 -5.54 10.15
N ALA A 32 -8.22 -6.86 10.06
CA ALA A 32 -8.63 -7.66 11.20
C ALA A 32 -7.56 -7.67 12.31
N ALA A 33 -7.99 -7.91 13.55
CA ALA A 33 -7.09 -8.14 14.68
C ALA A 33 -6.17 -9.35 14.43
N HIS A 34 -4.94 -9.27 14.94
CA HIS A 34 -4.03 -10.40 14.94
C HIS A 34 -4.54 -11.51 15.88
N GLU A 35 -4.79 -12.70 15.35
CA GLU A 35 -5.09 -13.90 16.15
C GLU A 35 -3.81 -14.76 16.23
N ASP A 36 -3.33 -15.08 17.45
CA ASP A 36 -2.11 -15.88 17.73
C ASP A 36 -2.04 -17.22 16.95
N GLU A 37 -3.16 -17.70 16.40
CA GLU A 37 -3.28 -18.98 15.70
C GLU A 37 -3.26 -18.88 14.16
N ARG A 38 -3.18 -17.67 13.56
CA ARG A 38 -3.04 -17.52 12.10
C ARG A 38 -1.59 -17.32 11.67
N GLU A 39 -1.13 -18.18 10.77
CA GLU A 39 0.12 -17.97 10.03
C GLU A 39 0.10 -16.57 9.39
N SER A 40 0.94 -15.66 9.90
CA SER A 40 1.25 -14.34 9.32
C SER A 40 0.03 -13.61 8.74
N GLY A 41 -0.65 -12.81 9.56
CA GLY A 41 -1.81 -11.95 9.26
C GLY A 41 -2.19 -11.79 7.79
N ASP A 42 -3.44 -12.13 7.47
CA ASP A 42 -4.07 -12.02 6.16
C ASP A 42 -3.62 -10.73 5.43
N ARG A 43 -2.78 -10.87 4.40
CA ARG A 43 -2.26 -9.74 3.63
C ARG A 43 -3.33 -9.20 2.69
N GLU A 44 -3.72 -7.96 2.90
CA GLU A 44 -4.63 -7.28 1.98
C GLU A 44 -3.86 -6.52 0.91
N TRP A 45 -4.31 -6.67 -0.35
CA TRP A 45 -3.62 -6.10 -1.52
C TRP A 45 -4.38 -4.91 -2.08
N VAL A 46 -3.69 -3.76 -2.17
CA VAL A 46 -4.15 -2.59 -2.90
C VAL A 46 -3.35 -2.48 -4.20
N SER A 47 -3.99 -2.80 -5.34
CA SER A 47 -3.40 -2.70 -6.68
C SER A 47 -3.98 -1.51 -7.45
N ARG A 48 -3.10 -0.73 -8.08
CA ARG A 48 -3.46 0.41 -8.93
C ARG A 48 -2.51 0.49 -10.11
N SER A 49 -3.03 0.86 -11.28
CA SER A 49 -2.23 1.22 -12.44
C SER A 49 -2.02 2.73 -12.50
N TRP A 50 -0.83 3.16 -12.88
CA TRP A 50 -0.42 4.56 -12.92
C TRP A 50 -0.28 5.06 -14.37
N PRO A 51 -0.28 6.38 -14.59
CA PRO A 51 0.03 6.96 -15.89
C PRO A 51 1.39 6.48 -16.43
N THR A 52 1.52 6.41 -17.75
CA THR A 52 2.74 5.91 -18.41
C THR A 52 3.91 6.90 -18.31
N GLU A 53 3.64 8.19 -18.13
CA GLU A 53 4.68 9.21 -17.95
C GLU A 53 5.25 9.13 -16.55
N PRO A 54 6.58 8.93 -16.38
CA PRO A 54 7.19 8.77 -15.06
C PRO A 54 7.10 10.06 -14.22
N ALA A 55 6.64 9.94 -12.98
CA ALA A 55 6.60 11.02 -12.01
C ALA A 55 6.89 10.52 -10.59
N GLN A 56 6.96 11.46 -9.65
CA GLN A 56 7.11 11.15 -8.23
C GLN A 56 5.82 10.57 -7.65
N PHE A 57 5.94 9.55 -6.81
CA PHE A 57 4.85 9.03 -5.99
C PHE A 57 5.06 9.38 -4.52
N VAL A 58 3.98 9.78 -3.85
CA VAL A 58 3.91 9.95 -2.40
C VAL A 58 2.74 9.14 -1.89
N VAL A 59 3.02 8.11 -1.10
CA VAL A 59 2.01 7.32 -0.41
C VAL A 59 1.97 7.75 1.04
N ARG A 60 0.78 8.05 1.55
CA ARG A 60 0.57 8.29 2.98
C ARG A 60 -0.44 7.31 3.52
N ALA A 61 -0.15 6.74 4.69
CA ALA A 61 -1.07 5.87 5.41
C ALA A 61 -1.23 6.35 6.86
N ARG A 62 -2.40 6.11 7.43
CA ARG A 62 -2.73 6.43 8.83
C ARG A 62 -3.79 5.47 9.34
N VAL A 63 -3.63 4.98 10.56
CA VAL A 63 -4.70 4.27 11.29
C VAL A 63 -5.77 5.27 11.73
N ASP A 64 -7.05 5.01 11.49
CA ASP A 64 -8.13 6.01 11.53
C ASP A 64 -8.26 6.71 12.89
N ASP A 65 -8.10 5.98 13.99
CA ASP A 65 -8.10 6.46 15.38
C ASP A 65 -6.79 7.14 15.80
N ARG A 66 -5.80 7.24 14.90
CA ARG A 66 -4.51 7.89 15.15
C ARG A 66 -4.37 9.17 14.35
N ASP A 67 -3.57 10.11 14.86
CA ASP A 67 -3.34 11.40 14.19
C ASP A 67 -2.12 11.40 13.25
N ARG A 68 -1.24 10.40 13.36
CA ARG A 68 0.05 10.38 12.67
C ARG A 68 -0.04 9.71 11.30
N TRP A 69 0.28 10.46 10.25
CA TRP A 69 0.50 9.92 8.93
C TRP A 69 1.93 9.39 8.79
N GLU A 70 2.04 8.13 8.37
CA GLU A 70 3.29 7.61 7.82
C GLU A 70 3.39 7.97 6.35
N THR A 71 4.59 8.33 5.87
CA THR A 71 4.81 8.80 4.50
C THR A 71 5.94 8.04 3.82
N LEU A 72 5.64 7.54 2.63
CA LEU A 72 6.59 6.93 1.70
C LEU A 72 6.70 7.79 0.44
N ASP A 73 7.92 8.21 0.10
CA ASP A 73 8.19 9.11 -1.03
C ASP A 73 9.24 8.52 -1.98
N SER A 74 9.00 8.64 -3.30
CA SER A 74 9.90 8.17 -4.35
C SER A 74 11.15 9.03 -4.61
N ASP A 75 11.20 10.29 -4.18
CA ASP A 75 12.33 11.20 -4.38
C ASP A 75 13.64 10.60 -3.86
N ARG A 76 13.56 9.83 -2.77
CA ARG A 76 14.73 9.16 -2.19
C ARG A 76 15.17 7.91 -2.96
N ARG A 77 14.42 7.51 -3.99
CA ARG A 77 14.43 6.14 -4.49
C ARG A 77 14.32 5.99 -6.04
N GLN A 78 14.30 7.11 -6.77
CA GLN A 78 14.16 7.26 -8.24
C GLN A 78 12.70 7.28 -8.76
N PRO A 79 12.37 8.15 -9.73
CA PRO A 79 11.07 8.16 -10.38
C PRO A 79 10.88 6.88 -11.20
N GLY A 80 9.70 6.28 -11.11
CA GLY A 80 9.36 5.05 -11.82
C GLY A 80 7.86 4.88 -12.02
N ARG A 81 7.49 3.84 -12.78
CA ARG A 81 6.09 3.53 -13.12
C ARG A 81 5.41 2.58 -12.14
N TYR A 82 6.18 2.02 -11.20
CA TYR A 82 5.72 1.01 -10.26
C TYR A 82 6.33 1.22 -8.87
N LEU A 83 5.52 0.99 -7.84
CA LEU A 83 5.92 0.94 -6.45
C LEU A 83 5.29 -0.29 -5.80
N HIS A 84 6.13 -1.13 -5.19
CA HIS A 84 5.69 -2.13 -4.24
C HIS A 84 6.09 -1.70 -2.83
N ALA A 85 5.08 -1.54 -1.98
CA ALA A 85 5.22 -1.14 -0.59
C ALA A 85 4.35 -2.05 0.26
N ASP A 86 4.81 -2.31 1.48
CA ASP A 86 4.11 -3.05 2.50
C ASP A 86 3.88 -2.09 3.66
N LEU A 87 2.64 -2.06 4.13
CA LEU A 87 2.25 -1.29 5.30
C LEU A 87 2.02 -2.25 6.45
N ASP A 88 2.66 -2.01 7.57
CA ASP A 88 2.50 -2.82 8.77
C ASP A 88 1.87 -1.97 9.87
N VAL A 89 0.76 -2.45 10.45
CA VAL A 89 0.24 -1.92 11.71
C VAL A 89 0.88 -2.73 12.83
N ARG A 90 1.77 -2.06 13.57
CA ARG A 90 2.55 -2.63 14.67
C ARG A 90 1.67 -2.97 15.87
N GLU A 91 2.18 -3.79 16.79
CA GLU A 91 1.56 -4.14 18.09
C GLU A 91 1.22 -2.94 19.01
N ASN A 92 1.57 -1.71 18.61
CA ASN A 92 1.19 -0.49 19.32
C ASN A 92 0.13 0.34 18.56
N GLY A 93 -0.42 -0.20 17.47
CA GLY A 93 -1.36 0.43 16.54
C GLY A 93 -0.76 1.53 15.66
N ASP A 94 0.58 1.67 15.60
CA ASP A 94 1.21 2.60 14.65
C ASP A 94 1.43 1.93 13.28
N ALA A 95 1.17 2.70 12.23
CA ALA A 95 1.45 2.31 10.85
C ALA A 95 2.92 2.59 10.47
N GLU A 96 3.60 1.63 9.85
CA GLU A 96 4.96 1.77 9.32
C GLU A 96 5.08 1.19 7.90
N PHE A 97 5.77 1.89 7.00
CA PHE A 97 6.05 1.40 5.65
C PHE A 97 7.36 0.61 5.57
N TRP A 98 7.28 -0.56 4.96
CA TRP A 98 8.40 -1.32 4.44
C TRP A 98 8.43 -1.25 2.92
N VAL A 99 9.56 -0.83 2.35
CA VAL A 99 9.71 -0.77 0.89
C VAL A 99 10.47 -2.01 0.45
N LEU A 100 9.76 -2.94 -0.17
CA LEU A 100 10.32 -4.23 -0.59
C LEU A 100 11.03 -4.17 -1.95
N ALA A 101 10.62 -3.27 -2.86
CA ALA A 101 11.28 -3.15 -4.16
C ALA A 101 11.22 -1.71 -4.69
N LEU A 102 12.35 -1.27 -5.23
CA LEU A 102 12.43 -0.09 -6.09
C LEU A 102 12.53 -0.52 -7.54
N PRO A 103 11.97 0.26 -8.47
CA PRO A 103 12.01 -0.11 -9.87
C PRO A 103 13.47 -0.27 -10.31
N SER A 104 13.82 -1.46 -10.76
CA SER A 104 14.89 -1.64 -11.75
C SER A 104 14.41 -0.95 -13.03
N SER A 105 15.24 -0.11 -13.66
CA SER A 105 14.85 0.59 -14.90
C SER A 105 14.34 -0.33 -16.02
N ASP A 106 14.68 -1.63 -15.96
CA ASP A 106 14.28 -2.68 -16.90
C ASP A 106 12.89 -3.31 -16.64
N ASP A 107 12.32 -3.17 -15.43
CA ASP A 107 11.01 -3.78 -15.06
C ASP A 107 9.83 -2.81 -15.23
N GLN A 108 9.95 -1.85 -16.16
CA GLN A 108 8.80 -1.02 -16.55
C GLN A 108 7.85 -1.87 -17.40
N CYS A 109 6.81 -2.47 -16.79
CA CYS A 109 5.87 -3.34 -17.49
C CYS A 109 5.42 -2.75 -18.84
N GLU A 110 5.75 -3.43 -19.93
CA GLU A 110 5.06 -3.25 -21.22
C GLU A 110 3.66 -3.88 -21.08
N GLY A 111 2.65 -3.05 -20.82
CA GLY A 111 1.27 -3.53 -20.76
C GLY A 111 0.25 -2.47 -20.39
N ALA A 112 -0.90 -2.48 -21.07
CA ALA A 112 -2.04 -1.61 -20.75
C ALA A 112 -2.58 -1.89 -19.32
N PRO A 113 -3.14 -0.89 -18.64
CA PRO A 113 -3.66 -1.05 -17.28
C PRO A 113 -4.78 -2.10 -17.25
N VAL A 114 -4.60 -3.17 -16.48
CA VAL A 114 -5.65 -4.16 -16.20
C VAL A 114 -6.15 -3.88 -14.77
N ALA A 115 -7.39 -3.42 -14.66
CA ALA A 115 -8.10 -3.39 -13.39
C ALA A 115 -8.49 -4.83 -13.04
N THR A 116 -7.74 -5.50 -12.16
CA THR A 116 -8.21 -6.74 -11.55
C THR A 116 -9.20 -6.40 -10.44
N GLY A 117 -10.47 -6.37 -10.80
CA GLY A 117 -11.55 -6.57 -9.83
C GLY A 117 -11.32 -7.88 -9.07
N THR A 118 -11.75 -7.89 -7.82
CA THR A 118 -11.77 -9.00 -6.86
C THR A 118 -11.79 -10.38 -7.52
N PRO A 119 -10.97 -11.37 -7.09
CA PRO A 119 -11.18 -12.74 -7.50
C PRO A 119 -12.49 -13.23 -6.89
N SER A 120 -13.57 -13.14 -7.67
CA SER A 120 -14.78 -13.91 -7.41
C SER A 120 -14.41 -15.36 -7.58
N GLY A 121 -14.38 -16.10 -6.47
CA GLY A 121 -14.16 -17.53 -6.44
C GLY A 121 -15.06 -18.26 -7.44
N THR A 122 -14.55 -19.33 -8.01
CA THR A 122 -15.38 -20.32 -8.71
C THR A 122 -15.18 -21.65 -8.02
N GLU A 123 -16.32 -22.24 -7.69
CA GLU A 123 -16.57 -23.53 -7.01
C GLU A 123 -15.82 -24.73 -7.60
#